data_AF-A0A149QS73-F1
#
_entry.id   AF-A0A149QS73-F1
#
_cell.length_a   1.000
_cell.length_b   1.000
_cell.length_c   1.000
_cell.angle_alpha   90.00
_cell.angle_beta   90.00
_cell.angle_gamma   90.00
#
_symmetry.space_group_name_H-M   'P 1'
#
loop_
_entity.id
_entity.type
_entity.pdbx_description
1 polymer ?
#
loop_
_entity_poly.entity_id
_entity_poly.type
_entity_poly.pdbx_seq_one_letter_code
_entity_poly.pdbx_strand_id
1 'polypeptide(L)'
;MPFPDLSQKAMERFVALLPSDLRLIVMADRKTSRTPGSAYLSAARSCSPQDVPELCRAHPEDVRLMGRARRLRILAWLAGQPDNRTLFVDLQKERDSGTGGRAGNGQSVPQLFRDDITAFSGAVAPRVAGAFLSRNVLAEARRAAMEIAVERHVPEAPTAGPDSGPQDNGPDNSPSTGASPGALSAAGDKR
;
A
#
# COMPACT_ATOMS: atom_id res chain seq x y z
N MET A 1 18.42 12.31 -20.98
CA MET A 1 18.59 10.94 -21.53
C MET A 1 17.43 10.64 -22.49
N PRO A 2 17.63 9.90 -23.58
CA PRO A 2 16.53 9.52 -24.48
C PRO A 2 15.54 8.58 -23.78
N PHE A 3 14.29 8.55 -24.23
CA PHE A 3 13.25 7.64 -23.73
C PHE A 3 13.72 6.17 -23.83
N PRO A 4 13.42 5.30 -22.84
CA PRO A 4 13.94 3.95 -22.81
C PRO A 4 13.42 3.10 -23.98
N ASP A 5 14.29 2.28 -24.57
CA ASP A 5 13.86 1.26 -25.53
C ASP A 5 12.99 0.21 -24.82
N LEU A 6 11.76 0.06 -25.31
CA LEU A 6 10.74 -0.87 -24.83
C LEU A 6 10.57 -2.09 -25.76
N SER A 7 11.47 -2.26 -26.74
CA SER A 7 11.49 -3.43 -27.62
C SER A 7 11.66 -4.72 -26.82
N GLN A 8 11.13 -5.83 -27.36
CA GLN A 8 11.22 -7.13 -26.72
C GLN A 8 12.68 -7.52 -26.38
N LYS A 9 13.60 -7.27 -27.31
CA LYS A 9 15.04 -7.51 -27.14
C LYS A 9 15.65 -6.68 -26.00
N ALA A 10 15.27 -5.41 -25.88
CA ALA A 10 15.72 -4.57 -24.78
C ALA A 10 15.16 -5.04 -23.43
N MET A 11 13.91 -5.52 -23.42
CA MET A 11 13.28 -6.05 -22.21
C MET A 11 13.91 -7.36 -21.75
N GLU A 12 14.26 -8.27 -22.66
CA GLU A 12 14.97 -9.51 -22.31
C GLU A 12 16.32 -9.23 -21.65
N ARG A 13 17.08 -8.27 -22.22
CA ARG A 13 18.36 -7.83 -21.62
C ARG A 13 18.16 -7.20 -20.25
N PHE A 14 17.16 -6.32 -20.12
CA PHE A 14 16.84 -5.68 -18.84
C PHE A 14 16.52 -6.72 -17.76
N VAL A 15 15.65 -7.69 -18.07
CA VAL A 15 15.20 -8.72 -17.14
C VAL A 15 16.33 -9.67 -16.76
N ALA A 16 17.25 -9.97 -17.69
CA ALA A 16 18.42 -10.79 -17.43
C ALA A 16 19.39 -10.17 -16.41
N LEU A 17 19.45 -8.84 -16.34
CA LEU A 17 20.30 -8.11 -15.38
C LEU A 17 19.70 -8.02 -13.97
N LEU A 18 18.42 -8.35 -13.81
CA LEU A 18 17.76 -8.27 -12.50
C LEU A 18 18.11 -9.48 -11.63
N PRO A 19 18.34 -9.26 -10.32
CA PRO A 19 18.32 -10.32 -9.32
C PRO A 19 17.03 -11.16 -9.36
N SER A 20 17.12 -12.43 -8.97
CA SER A 20 16.04 -13.42 -9.13
C SER A 20 14.70 -13.02 -8.49
N ASP A 21 14.75 -12.46 -7.28
CA ASP A 21 13.60 -11.91 -6.55
C ASP A 21 12.96 -10.73 -7.28
N LEU A 22 13.75 -9.78 -7.76
CA LEU A 22 13.23 -8.67 -8.57
C LEU A 22 12.65 -9.16 -9.90
N ARG A 23 13.26 -10.19 -10.49
CA ARG A 23 12.78 -10.81 -11.73
C ARG A 23 11.38 -11.38 -11.57
N LEU A 24 11.09 -12.03 -10.44
CA LEU A 24 9.74 -12.56 -10.15
C LEU A 24 8.69 -11.45 -10.13
N ILE A 25 8.99 -10.33 -9.46
CA ILE A 25 8.08 -9.18 -9.38
C ILE A 25 7.85 -8.54 -10.74
N VAL A 26 8.94 -8.31 -11.49
CA VAL A 26 8.91 -7.67 -12.82
C VAL A 26 8.16 -8.54 -13.84
N MET A 27 8.20 -9.87 -13.69
CA MET A 27 7.54 -10.83 -14.57
C MET A 27 6.15 -11.28 -14.12
N ALA A 28 5.61 -10.75 -13.00
CA ALA A 28 4.29 -11.14 -12.50
C ALA A 28 3.17 -10.96 -13.55
N ASP A 29 3.27 -9.92 -14.39
CA ASP A 29 2.29 -9.56 -15.42
C ASP A 29 2.63 -10.12 -16.82
N ARG A 30 3.38 -11.23 -16.92
CA ARG A 30 3.89 -11.70 -18.23
C ARG A 30 2.79 -11.97 -19.27
N LYS A 31 1.58 -12.36 -18.83
CA LYS A 31 0.43 -12.62 -19.70
C LYS A 31 -0.09 -11.38 -20.41
N THR A 32 0.12 -10.20 -19.82
CA THR A 32 -0.27 -8.89 -20.35
C THR A 32 0.96 -8.11 -20.83
N SER A 33 2.09 -8.78 -21.11
CA SER A 33 3.34 -8.13 -21.54
C SER A 33 3.48 -8.18 -23.06
N ARG A 34 2.83 -7.23 -23.73
CA ARG A 34 2.94 -7.00 -25.18
C ARG A 34 3.86 -5.82 -25.46
N THR A 35 4.43 -5.76 -26.66
CA THR A 35 5.11 -4.53 -27.10
C THR A 35 4.05 -3.46 -27.37
N PRO A 36 4.23 -2.21 -26.89
CA PRO A 36 3.33 -1.11 -27.22
C PRO A 36 3.16 -0.95 -28.74
N GLY A 37 2.00 -0.45 -29.16
CA GLY A 37 1.72 -0.15 -30.56
C GLY A 37 2.67 0.88 -31.16
N SER A 38 2.73 0.90 -32.49
CA SER A 38 3.60 1.82 -33.24
C SER A 38 3.31 3.29 -32.94
N ALA A 39 2.05 3.66 -32.68
CA ALA A 39 1.64 5.02 -32.31
C ALA A 39 2.29 5.46 -30.98
N TYR A 40 2.17 4.63 -29.93
CA TYR A 40 2.83 4.87 -28.65
C TYR A 40 4.34 5.01 -28.81
N LEU A 41 4.97 4.05 -29.52
CA LEU A 41 6.42 4.04 -29.70
C LEU A 41 6.91 5.24 -30.52
N SER A 42 6.13 5.71 -31.50
CA SER A 42 6.45 6.90 -32.28
C SER A 42 6.42 8.14 -31.39
N ALA A 43 5.35 8.34 -30.62
CA ALA A 43 5.23 9.45 -29.69
C ALA A 43 6.30 9.42 -28.59
N ALA A 44 6.64 8.23 -28.09
CA ALA A 44 7.66 8.03 -27.07
C ALA A 44 9.08 8.44 -27.53
N ARG A 45 9.40 8.31 -28.83
CA ARG A 45 10.74 8.67 -29.35
C ARG A 45 11.05 10.16 -29.24
N SER A 46 10.04 11.01 -29.34
CA SER A 46 10.16 12.46 -29.19
C SER A 46 9.73 12.96 -27.81
N CYS A 47 9.39 12.07 -26.88
CA CYS A 47 8.83 12.40 -25.58
C CYS A 47 9.92 12.89 -24.62
N SER A 48 9.71 14.06 -24.01
CA SER A 48 10.52 14.50 -22.88
C SER A 48 9.97 13.89 -21.57
N PRO A 49 10.75 13.88 -20.47
CA PRO A 49 10.25 13.38 -19.18
C PRO A 49 8.93 14.01 -18.72
N GLN A 50 8.73 15.30 -19.02
CA GLN A 50 7.55 16.07 -18.64
C GLN A 50 6.29 15.61 -19.39
N ASP A 51 6.45 15.02 -20.57
CA ASP A 51 5.35 14.59 -21.43
C ASP A 51 4.88 13.17 -21.11
N VAL A 52 5.62 12.41 -20.29
CA VAL A 52 5.29 11.00 -20.00
C VAL A 52 3.91 10.81 -19.36
N PRO A 53 3.48 11.63 -18.40
CA PRO A 53 2.12 11.53 -17.87
C PRO A 53 1.06 11.71 -18.96
N GLU A 54 1.27 12.63 -19.91
CA GLU A 54 0.36 12.86 -21.04
C GLU A 54 0.38 11.68 -22.02
N LEU A 55 1.56 11.20 -22.38
CA LEU A 55 1.74 10.02 -23.24
C LEU A 55 0.99 8.80 -22.69
N CYS A 56 1.11 8.54 -21.38
CA CYS A 56 0.43 7.40 -20.76
C CYS A 56 -1.11 7.56 -20.77
N ARG A 57 -1.60 8.80 -20.68
CA ARG A 57 -3.04 9.12 -20.73
C ARG A 57 -3.61 9.06 -22.14
N ALA A 58 -2.83 9.46 -23.15
CA ALA A 58 -3.22 9.36 -24.55
C ALA A 58 -3.30 7.90 -25.06
N HIS A 59 -2.58 6.98 -24.40
CA HIS A 59 -2.45 5.58 -24.84
C HIS A 59 -2.69 4.57 -23.69
N PRO A 60 -3.87 4.58 -23.04
CA PRO A 60 -4.09 3.79 -21.83
C PRO A 60 -4.07 2.27 -22.07
N GLU A 61 -4.54 1.82 -23.24
CA GLU A 61 -4.50 0.40 -23.61
C GLU A 61 -3.06 -0.11 -23.78
N ASP A 62 -2.18 0.67 -24.42
CA ASP A 62 -0.76 0.32 -24.55
C ASP A 62 -0.10 0.21 -23.18
N VAL A 63 -0.40 1.12 -22.25
CA VAL A 63 0.12 1.07 -20.87
C VAL A 63 -0.39 -0.15 -20.11
N ARG A 64 -1.65 -0.53 -20.29
CA ARG A 64 -2.20 -1.73 -19.67
C ARG A 64 -1.56 -2.99 -20.23
N LEU A 65 -1.41 -3.06 -21.55
CA LEU A 65 -0.93 -4.22 -22.28
C LEU A 65 0.59 -4.29 -22.41
N MET A 66 1.37 -3.32 -21.94
CA MET A 66 2.83 -3.40 -22.00
C MET A 66 3.45 -4.24 -20.88
N GLY A 67 2.66 -4.50 -19.83
CA GLY A 67 3.05 -5.23 -18.62
C GLY A 67 3.97 -4.44 -17.69
N ARG A 68 4.07 -4.92 -16.45
CA ARG A 68 4.86 -4.29 -15.37
C ARG A 68 6.31 -4.03 -15.74
N ALA A 69 6.96 -4.94 -16.48
CA ALA A 69 8.37 -4.79 -16.79
C ALA A 69 8.69 -3.51 -17.58
N ARG A 70 7.87 -3.19 -18.59
CA ARG A 70 8.05 -1.97 -19.39
C ARG A 70 7.67 -0.73 -18.59
N ARG A 71 6.58 -0.78 -17.82
CA ARG A 71 6.17 0.31 -16.93
C ARG A 71 7.24 0.64 -15.88
N LEU A 72 7.83 -0.37 -15.23
CA LEU A 72 8.96 -0.19 -14.31
C LEU A 72 10.21 0.36 -15.00
N ARG A 73 10.45 0.01 -16.27
CA ARG A 73 11.56 0.59 -17.04
C ARG A 73 11.34 2.08 -17.33
N ILE A 74 10.09 2.50 -17.58
CA ILE A 74 9.72 3.92 -17.69
C ILE A 74 9.93 4.62 -16.34
N LEU A 75 9.45 4.04 -15.24
CA LEU A 75 9.63 4.59 -13.89
C LEU A 75 11.11 4.72 -13.51
N ALA A 76 11.93 3.71 -13.81
CA ALA A 76 13.38 3.75 -13.56
C ALA A 76 14.07 4.84 -14.37
N TRP A 77 13.64 5.06 -15.62
CA TRP A 77 14.16 6.16 -16.43
C TRP A 77 13.74 7.54 -15.88
N LEU A 78 12.50 7.69 -15.43
CA LEU A 78 12.01 8.90 -14.77
C LEU A 78 12.74 9.18 -13.46
N ALA A 79 13.06 8.15 -12.68
CA ALA A 79 13.84 8.28 -11.45
C ALA A 79 15.23 8.89 -11.69
N GLY A 80 15.79 8.72 -12.88
CA GLY A 80 17.08 9.31 -13.28
C GLY A 80 17.00 10.76 -13.79
N GLN A 81 15.81 11.39 -13.84
CA GLN A 81 15.64 12.76 -14.32
C GLN A 81 15.69 13.78 -13.17
N PRO A 82 16.11 15.03 -13.42
CA PRO A 82 15.94 16.13 -12.48
C PRO A 82 14.44 16.38 -12.21
N ASP A 83 14.11 16.78 -10.97
CA ASP A 83 12.76 17.13 -10.55
C ASP A 83 11.69 16.03 -10.78
N ASN A 84 12.10 14.76 -10.71
CA ASN A 84 11.25 13.60 -10.99
C ASN A 84 10.03 13.43 -10.05
N ARG A 85 10.03 14.05 -8.87
CA ARG A 85 9.01 13.85 -7.83
C ARG A 85 7.62 14.23 -8.31
N THR A 86 7.49 15.36 -9.01
CA THR A 86 6.21 15.83 -9.56
C THR A 86 5.70 14.88 -10.63
N LEU A 87 6.59 14.33 -11.47
CA LEU A 87 6.23 13.36 -12.52
C LEU A 87 5.65 12.07 -11.95
N PHE A 88 6.25 11.54 -10.88
CA PHE A 88 5.71 10.36 -10.19
C PHE A 88 4.34 10.63 -9.60
N VAL A 89 4.13 11.81 -9.00
CA VAL A 89 2.83 12.22 -8.47
C VAL A 89 1.81 12.30 -9.60
N ASP A 90 2.16 12.90 -10.73
CA ASP A 90 1.22 13.09 -11.85
C ASP A 90 0.89 11.78 -12.59
N LEU A 91 1.79 10.80 -12.60
CA LEU A 91 1.49 9.44 -13.09
C LEU A 91 0.49 8.69 -12.20
N GLN A 92 0.42 9.04 -10.91
CA GLN A 92 -0.42 8.37 -9.93
C GLN A 92 -1.75 9.09 -9.69
N LYS A 93 -1.89 10.34 -10.15
CA LYS A 93 -3.13 11.09 -10.06
C LYS A 93 -4.13 10.60 -11.10
N GLU A 94 -5.33 10.30 -10.64
CA GLU A 94 -6.50 10.31 -11.49
C GLU A 94 -6.85 11.78 -11.76
N ARG A 95 -6.90 12.20 -13.03
CA ARG A 95 -7.63 13.41 -13.39
C ARG A 95 -9.06 12.99 -13.63
N ASP A 96 -10.01 13.81 -13.19
CA ASP A 96 -11.42 13.69 -13.54
C ASP A 96 -11.55 13.86 -15.07
N SER A 97 -11.32 12.78 -15.81
CA SER A 97 -11.64 12.71 -17.22
C SER A 97 -13.14 12.52 -17.30
N GLY A 98 -13.86 13.64 -17.34
CA GLY A 98 -15.28 13.72 -17.65
C GLY A 98 -15.56 13.21 -19.05
N THR A 99 -15.54 11.89 -19.25
CA THR A 99 -16.13 11.24 -20.40
C THR A 99 -16.40 9.79 -20.03
N GLY A 100 -17.67 9.47 -19.81
CA GLY A 100 -18.19 8.14 -19.48
C GLY A 100 -18.03 7.15 -20.62
N GLY A 101 -16.78 6.80 -20.95
CA GLY A 101 -16.45 5.62 -21.73
C GLY A 101 -16.41 4.43 -20.77
N ARG A 102 -17.37 3.52 -20.91
CA ARG A 102 -17.51 2.27 -20.15
C ARG A 102 -16.14 1.57 -20.00
N ALA A 103 -15.48 1.79 -18.86
CA ALA A 103 -14.26 1.08 -18.51
C ALA A 103 -14.66 -0.37 -18.21
N GLY A 104 -14.55 -1.25 -19.21
CA GLY A 104 -14.60 -2.69 -18.95
C GLY A 104 -13.53 -3.02 -17.91
N ASN A 105 -13.90 -3.79 -16.88
CA ASN A 105 -13.19 -4.34 -15.70
C ASN A 105 -11.64 -4.30 -15.59
N GLY A 106 -10.96 -3.29 -16.13
CA GLY A 106 -9.51 -3.18 -16.22
C GLY A 106 -9.02 -2.03 -15.36
N GLN A 107 -7.90 -2.25 -14.68
CA GLN A 107 -7.28 -1.23 -13.83
C GLN A 107 -6.97 0.05 -14.61
N SER A 108 -7.13 1.20 -13.95
CA SER A 108 -6.76 2.52 -14.47
C SER A 108 -5.23 2.61 -14.60
N VAL A 109 -4.74 3.42 -15.55
CA VAL A 109 -3.29 3.66 -15.72
C VAL A 109 -2.63 4.15 -14.42
N PRO A 110 -3.22 5.12 -13.68
CA PRO A 110 -2.65 5.53 -12.40
C PRO A 110 -2.60 4.42 -11.36
N GLN A 111 -3.60 3.52 -11.33
CA GLN A 111 -3.58 2.35 -10.44
C GLN A 111 -2.43 1.40 -10.81
N LEU A 112 -2.21 1.13 -12.10
CA LEU A 112 -1.12 0.27 -12.55
C LEU A 112 0.26 0.79 -12.09
N PHE A 113 0.50 2.10 -12.20
CA PHE A 113 1.77 2.68 -11.73
C PHE A 113 1.90 2.63 -10.20
N ARG A 114 0.83 2.87 -9.44
CA ARG A 114 0.82 2.69 -7.98
C ARG A 114 1.16 1.26 -7.58
N ASP A 115 0.54 0.29 -8.21
CA ASP A 115 0.76 -1.13 -7.96
C ASP A 115 2.21 -1.54 -8.30
N ASP A 116 2.74 -1.06 -9.42
CA ASP A 116 4.10 -1.34 -9.83
C ASP A 116 5.15 -0.74 -8.88
N ILE A 117 4.96 0.52 -8.46
CA ILE A 117 5.83 1.18 -7.47
C ILE A 117 5.81 0.39 -6.17
N THR A 118 4.63 0.05 -5.67
CA THR A 118 4.46 -0.69 -4.41
C THR A 118 5.12 -2.07 -4.47
N ALA A 119 4.89 -2.81 -5.55
CA ALA A 119 5.47 -4.14 -5.73
C ALA A 119 7.01 -4.07 -5.83
N PHE A 120 7.54 -3.09 -6.58
CA PHE A 120 8.98 -2.94 -6.74
C PHE A 120 9.66 -2.43 -5.45
N SER A 121 9.07 -1.46 -4.75
CA SER A 121 9.59 -0.96 -3.48
C SER A 121 9.60 -2.05 -2.41
N GLY A 122 8.55 -2.89 -2.34
CA GLY A 122 8.49 -4.02 -1.42
C GLY A 122 9.63 -5.04 -1.63
N ALA A 123 10.06 -5.23 -2.88
CA ALA A 123 11.14 -6.15 -3.22
C ALA A 123 12.54 -5.54 -3.08
N VAL A 124 12.67 -4.22 -3.28
CA VAL A 124 13.94 -3.50 -3.16
C VAL A 124 14.24 -3.11 -1.71
N ALA A 125 13.23 -2.79 -0.90
CA ALA A 125 13.41 -2.29 0.46
C ALA A 125 14.28 -3.20 1.36
N PRO A 126 14.13 -4.54 1.37
CA PRO A 126 15.00 -5.41 2.16
C PRO A 126 16.49 -5.34 1.76
N ARG A 127 16.76 -5.15 0.46
CA ARG A 127 18.12 -5.04 -0.08
C ARG A 127 18.77 -3.71 0.29
N VAL A 128 17.99 -2.64 0.19
CA VAL A 128 18.42 -1.29 0.58
C VAL A 128 18.64 -1.24 2.09
N ALA A 129 17.71 -1.75 2.89
CA ALA A 129 17.88 -1.88 4.33
C ALA A 129 19.14 -2.68 4.66
N GLY A 130 19.35 -3.86 4.04
CA GLY A 130 20.57 -4.65 4.24
C GLY A 130 21.87 -3.91 3.86
N ALA A 131 21.83 -2.99 2.90
CA ALA A 131 22.99 -2.18 2.50
C ALA A 131 23.25 -1.00 3.46
N PHE A 132 22.21 -0.42 4.08
CA PHE A 132 22.33 0.68 5.03
C PHE A 132 22.51 0.24 6.50
N LEU A 133 22.09 -0.98 6.83
CA LEU A 133 22.17 -1.54 8.18
C LEU A 133 23.58 -2.06 8.47
N SER A 134 24.50 -1.15 8.82
CA SER A 134 25.73 -1.54 9.51
C SER A 134 25.39 -2.15 10.88
N ARG A 135 26.30 -2.98 11.45
CA ARG A 135 26.12 -3.55 12.80
C ARG A 135 25.77 -2.50 13.85
N ASN A 136 26.28 -1.27 13.69
CA ASN A 136 26.04 -0.17 14.60
C ASN A 136 24.59 0.36 14.49
N VAL A 137 24.04 0.46 13.28
CA VAL A 137 22.64 0.88 13.07
C VAL A 137 21.66 -0.17 13.60
N LEU A 138 22.00 -1.46 13.47
CA LEU A 138 21.21 -2.55 14.05
C LEU A 138 21.25 -2.56 15.59
N ALA A 139 22.40 -2.24 16.18
CA ALA A 139 22.53 -2.10 17.63
C ALA A 139 21.69 -0.93 18.16
N GLU A 140 21.69 0.20 17.45
CA GLU A 140 20.90 1.38 17.81
C GLU A 140 19.40 1.16 17.60
N ALA A 141 19.00 0.52 16.49
CA ALA A 141 17.62 0.13 16.25
C ALA A 141 17.10 -0.84 17.32
N ARG A 142 17.94 -1.79 17.78
CA ARG A 142 17.63 -2.67 18.91
C ARG A 142 17.46 -1.88 20.20
N ARG A 143 18.34 -0.91 20.48
CA ARG A 143 18.24 -0.05 21.67
C ARG A 143 16.95 0.75 21.66
N ALA A 144 16.66 1.45 20.57
CA ALA A 144 15.43 2.22 20.39
C ALA A 144 14.16 1.34 20.48
N ALA A 145 14.18 0.13 19.90
CA ALA A 145 13.06 -0.80 20.00
C ALA A 145 12.82 -1.27 21.45
N MET A 146 13.89 -1.46 22.24
CA MET A 146 13.78 -1.80 23.66
C MET A 146 13.26 -0.61 24.49
N GLU A 147 13.70 0.61 24.20
CA GLU A 147 13.20 1.83 24.85
C GLU A 147 11.69 2.02 24.61
N ILE A 148 11.23 1.83 23.36
CA ILE A 148 9.78 1.87 23.01
C ILE A 148 9.00 0.75 23.69
N ALA A 149 9.58 -0.45 23.81
CA ALA A 149 8.93 -1.57 24.48
C ALA A 149 8.79 -1.33 26.00
N VAL A 150 9.76 -0.65 26.61
CA VAL A 150 9.74 -0.22 28.02
C VAL A 150 8.71 0.88 28.25
N GLU A 151 8.58 1.87 27.35
CA GLU A 151 7.55 2.91 27.44
C GLU A 151 6.12 2.36 27.35
N ARG A 152 5.91 1.22 26.68
CA ARG A 152 4.62 0.51 26.66
C ARG A 152 4.33 -0.32 27.92
N HIS A 153 5.28 -0.44 28.85
CA HIS A 153 5.13 -1.12 30.13
C HIS A 153 5.15 -0.11 31.29
N VAL A 154 4.30 0.93 31.21
CA VAL A 154 3.88 1.65 32.41
C VAL A 154 2.72 0.87 33.03
N PRO A 155 2.91 0.14 34.15
CA PRO A 155 1.78 -0.43 34.87
C PRO A 155 0.92 0.72 35.40
N GLU A 156 -0.37 0.66 35.09
CA GLU A 156 -1.38 1.51 35.72
C GLU A 156 -1.24 1.34 37.24
N ALA A 157 -0.96 2.43 37.95
CA ALA A 157 -0.80 2.39 39.40
C ALA A 157 -2.11 1.91 40.04
N PRO A 158 -2.09 0.98 41.02
CA PRO A 158 -3.30 0.56 41.69
C PRO A 158 -3.88 1.74 42.46
N THR A 159 -5.09 2.15 42.10
CA THR A 159 -5.91 3.09 42.89
C THR A 159 -6.05 2.56 44.31
N ALA A 160 -5.42 3.27 45.25
CA ALA A 160 -5.53 3.01 46.68
C ALA A 160 -7.00 3.09 47.11
N GLY A 161 -7.53 1.97 47.60
CA GLY A 161 -8.79 1.97 48.35
C GLY A 161 -8.59 2.63 49.72
N PRO A 162 -9.59 3.34 50.27
CA PRO A 162 -9.53 3.79 51.64
C PRO A 162 -9.86 2.64 52.59
N ASP A 163 -8.98 2.51 53.57
CA ASP A 163 -8.93 1.56 54.67
C ASP A 163 -9.90 1.95 55.80
N SER A 164 -10.64 0.94 56.29
CA SER A 164 -11.13 0.67 57.65
C SER A 164 -11.93 1.68 58.50
N GLY A 165 -13.04 1.15 59.05
CA GLY A 165 -13.68 1.58 60.30
C GLY A 165 -14.74 0.57 60.79
N PRO A 166 -14.65 -0.02 62.01
CA PRO A 166 -15.46 -1.16 62.47
C PRO A 166 -16.67 -0.76 63.37
N GLN A 167 -17.41 -1.79 63.86
CA GLN A 167 -18.42 -1.81 64.96
C GLN A 167 -19.91 -1.57 64.56
N ASP A 168 -20.96 -2.21 65.08
CA ASP A 168 -21.23 -3.15 66.19
C ASP A 168 -22.68 -3.70 66.06
N ASN A 169 -23.04 -4.66 66.90
CA ASN A 169 -24.13 -5.65 66.89
C ASN A 169 -25.60 -5.17 67.07
N GLY A 170 -26.50 -5.78 66.27
CA GLY A 170 -27.77 -6.41 66.70
C GLY A 170 -29.01 -5.54 67.02
N PRO A 171 -30.18 -6.16 67.30
CA PRO A 171 -30.99 -6.98 66.38
C PRO A 171 -32.46 -6.49 66.30
N ASP A 172 -33.30 -7.27 65.61
CA ASP A 172 -34.76 -7.45 65.76
C ASP A 172 -35.76 -6.96 64.68
N ASN A 173 -36.68 -7.91 64.43
CA ASN A 173 -38.07 -7.79 63.98
C ASN A 173 -38.40 -7.72 62.47
N SER A 174 -38.59 -8.92 61.91
CA SER A 174 -39.75 -9.30 61.08
C SER A 174 -41.08 -8.85 61.74
N PRO A 175 -42.23 -8.68 61.03
CA PRO A 175 -42.70 -9.57 59.95
C PRO A 175 -43.58 -8.95 58.84
N SER A 176 -44.01 -9.83 57.91
CA SER A 176 -45.30 -9.75 57.17
C SER A 176 -45.34 -8.72 56.02
N THR A 177 -45.91 -8.91 54.84
CA THR A 177 -46.82 -9.90 54.25
C THR A 177 -46.89 -9.58 52.74
N GLY A 178 -47.22 -10.58 51.92
CA GLY A 178 -48.20 -10.34 50.86
C GLY A 178 -47.74 -10.36 49.40
N ALA A 179 -48.28 -11.36 48.68
CA ALA A 179 -48.77 -11.30 47.30
C ALA A 179 -47.75 -11.34 46.14
N SER A 180 -47.50 -12.56 45.67
CA SER A 180 -47.69 -12.91 44.25
C SER A 180 -49.22 -12.96 43.98
N PRO A 181 -49.75 -12.64 42.78
CA PRO A 181 -49.35 -13.32 41.54
C PRO A 181 -49.46 -12.49 40.23
N GLY A 182 -48.95 -13.06 39.14
CA GLY A 182 -49.75 -13.09 37.92
C GLY A 182 -49.13 -12.59 36.61
N ALA A 183 -49.06 -13.55 35.68
CA ALA A 183 -49.21 -13.45 34.22
C ALA A 183 -48.02 -12.88 33.40
N LEU A 184 -47.36 -13.70 32.55
CA LEU A 184 -47.81 -14.36 31.30
C LEU A 184 -47.83 -13.44 30.07
N SER A 185 -47.16 -13.96 29.04
CA SER A 185 -47.33 -13.71 27.60
C SER A 185 -46.82 -12.39 27.05
N ALA A 186 -46.38 -12.31 25.80
CA ALA A 186 -45.94 -13.25 24.76
C ALA A 186 -45.70 -12.36 23.53
N ALA A 187 -44.85 -12.84 22.62
CA ALA A 187 -44.76 -12.41 21.21
C ALA A 187 -44.31 -10.95 20.99
N GLY A 188 -43.40 -10.66 20.08
CA GLY A 188 -43.09 -11.37 18.85
C GLY A 188 -43.28 -10.41 17.68
N ASP A 189 -42.51 -10.69 16.64
CA ASP A 189 -42.81 -10.40 15.24
C ASP A 189 -42.39 -9.03 14.66
N LYS A 190 -41.39 -9.16 13.76
CA LYS A 190 -41.34 -8.61 12.39
C LYS A 190 -41.12 -7.09 12.25
N ARG A 191 -40.20 -6.61 11.41
CA ARG A 191 -39.70 -7.11 10.12
C ARG A 191 -38.24 -6.73 9.91
#